data_AF-A0A7V0WE23-F1
#
_entry.id   AF-A0A7V0WE23-F1
#
_cell.length_a   1.000
_cell.length_b   1.000
_cell.length_c   1.000
_cell.angle_alpha   90.00
_cell.angle_beta   90.00
_cell.angle_gamma   90.00
#
_symmetry.space_group_name_H-M   'P 1'
#
loop_
_entity.id
_entity.type
_entity.pdbx_description
1 polymer ?
#
loop_
_entity_poly.entity_id
_entity_poly.type
_entity_poly.pdbx_seq_one_letter_code
_entity_poly.pdbx_strand_id
1 'polypeptide(L)'
;KTHTVSLIRGDVSDEGLKNIDINKYRDTINTLASNLRNKRSNIYRFRGARLKAAQDILQRRLIYDTVLQNRQLLPCYAGRLNLVLTESGDVYPCESFTPEMKMGSIKDSGYNIKTLLKTGQARKIVKSIKDNSCFCTHECYVMTNILFNPRMYPALFREYLKL
;
A
#
# COMPACT_ATOMS: atom_id res chain seq x y z
N LYS A 1 -22.97 -0.95 6.89
CA LYS A 1 -21.78 -0.29 7.48
C LYS A 1 -20.65 -0.34 6.44
N THR A 2 -19.65 0.55 6.51
CA THR A 2 -18.49 0.47 5.60
C THR A 2 -17.54 -0.60 6.12
N HIS A 3 -17.08 -1.50 5.25
CA HIS A 3 -16.20 -2.62 5.61
C HIS A 3 -14.89 -2.52 4.83
N THR A 4 -13.81 -2.92 5.50
CA THR A 4 -12.47 -3.05 4.93
C THR A 4 -12.04 -4.51 5.05
N VAL A 5 -11.36 -4.99 4.01
CA VAL A 5 -10.81 -6.34 3.95
C VAL A 5 -9.33 -6.19 3.65
N SER A 6 -8.52 -6.91 4.41
CA SER A 6 -7.07 -6.89 4.30
C SER A 6 -6.53 -8.30 4.08
N LEU A 7 -5.40 -8.37 3.37
CA LEU A 7 -4.68 -9.64 3.22
C LEU A 7 -3.62 -9.78 4.29
N ILE A 8 -3.53 -10.98 4.85
CA ILE A 8 -2.46 -11.35 5.76
C ILE A 8 -1.12 -11.32 5.02
N ARG A 9 -0.07 -10.91 5.72
CA ARG A 9 1.26 -10.68 5.16
C ARG A 9 2.30 -10.70 6.27
N GLY A 10 3.58 -10.81 5.89
CA GLY A 10 4.69 -10.77 6.84
C GLY A 10 4.88 -12.10 7.57
N ASP A 11 5.61 -12.04 8.68
CA ASP A 11 5.84 -13.19 9.54
C ASP A 11 4.64 -13.39 10.48
N VAL A 12 4.11 -14.60 10.54
CA VAL A 12 2.89 -14.92 11.31
C VAL A 12 3.11 -16.21 12.08
N SER A 13 2.57 -16.29 13.29
CA SER A 13 2.78 -17.46 14.16
C SER A 13 2.23 -18.77 13.58
N ASP A 14 1.18 -18.69 12.75
CA ASP A 14 0.61 -19.83 12.04
C ASP A 14 0.62 -19.55 10.52
N GLU A 15 1.59 -20.15 9.83
CA GLU A 15 1.76 -20.06 8.38
C GLU A 15 0.54 -20.58 7.61
N GLY A 16 -0.26 -21.47 8.19
CA GLY A 16 -1.51 -21.95 7.61
C GLY A 16 -2.51 -20.83 7.32
N LEU A 17 -2.45 -19.72 8.06
CA LEU A 17 -3.29 -18.54 7.84
C LEU A 17 -3.01 -17.83 6.52
N LYS A 18 -1.82 -18.03 5.93
CA LYS A 18 -1.47 -17.49 4.60
C LYS A 18 -2.11 -18.27 3.45
N ASN A 19 -2.66 -19.47 3.71
CA ASN A 19 -3.40 -20.26 2.72
C ASN A 19 -4.80 -19.67 2.50
N ILE A 20 -4.84 -18.51 1.85
CA ILE A 20 -6.06 -17.79 1.56
C ILE A 20 -6.68 -18.33 0.27
N ASP A 21 -7.97 -18.64 0.31
CA ASP A 21 -8.76 -18.85 -0.89
C ASP A 21 -8.93 -17.53 -1.65
N ILE A 22 -8.13 -17.38 -2.69
CA ILE A 22 -8.08 -16.16 -3.51
C ILE A 22 -9.40 -15.90 -4.25
N ASN A 23 -10.22 -16.93 -4.50
CA ASN A 23 -11.54 -16.77 -5.09
C ASN A 23 -12.52 -16.15 -4.09
N LYS A 24 -12.51 -16.61 -2.83
CA LYS A 24 -13.29 -15.96 -1.76
C LYS A 24 -12.90 -14.50 -1.57
N TYR A 25 -11.60 -14.19 -1.65
CA TYR A 25 -11.15 -12.80 -1.61
C TYR A 25 -11.74 -11.99 -2.78
N ARG A 26 -11.65 -12.51 -4.01
CA ARG A 26 -12.23 -11.87 -5.21
C ARG A 26 -13.73 -11.59 -5.04
N ASP A 27 -14.48 -12.58 -4.59
CA ASP A 27 -15.93 -12.47 -4.48
C ASP A 27 -16.33 -11.47 -3.38
N THR A 28 -15.55 -11.42 -2.31
CA THR A 28 -15.70 -10.44 -1.24
C THR A 28 -15.46 -9.02 -1.73
N ILE A 29 -14.34 -8.75 -2.43
CA ILE A 29 -14.04 -7.41 -2.94
C ILE A 29 -15.07 -6.96 -3.99
N ASN A 30 -15.58 -7.88 -4.82
CA ASN A 30 -16.63 -7.61 -5.79
C ASN A 30 -17.96 -7.26 -5.11
N THR A 31 -18.33 -8.01 -4.07
CA THR A 31 -19.53 -7.73 -3.27
C THR A 31 -19.45 -6.36 -2.60
N LEU A 32 -18.30 -6.01 -2.03
CA LEU A 32 -18.09 -4.70 -1.42
C LEU A 32 -18.14 -3.57 -2.44
N ALA A 33 -17.53 -3.75 -3.62
CA ALA A 33 -17.60 -2.78 -4.70
C ALA A 33 -19.04 -2.59 -5.22
N SER A 34 -19.78 -3.68 -5.40
CA SER A 34 -21.19 -3.66 -5.81
C SER A 34 -22.07 -2.95 -4.78
N ASN A 35 -21.88 -3.22 -3.49
CA ASN A 35 -22.62 -2.58 -2.42
C ASN A 35 -22.38 -1.07 -2.34
N LEU A 36 -21.16 -0.62 -2.64
CA LEU A 36 -20.85 0.81 -2.73
C LEU A 36 -21.52 1.46 -3.96
N ARG A 37 -21.42 0.84 -5.15
CA ARG A 37 -22.05 1.34 -6.39
C ARG A 37 -23.57 1.39 -6.32
N ASN A 38 -24.19 0.37 -5.72
CA ASN A 38 -25.64 0.27 -5.55
C ASN A 38 -26.19 1.01 -4.33
N LYS A 39 -25.36 1.84 -3.65
CA LYS A 39 -25.73 2.60 -2.45
C LYS A 39 -26.31 1.75 -1.30
N ARG A 40 -26.01 0.44 -1.27
CA ARG A 40 -26.40 -0.49 -0.19
C ARG A 40 -25.51 -0.31 1.05
N SER A 41 -24.35 0.32 0.89
CA SER A 41 -23.43 0.65 1.98
C SER A 41 -23.22 2.15 2.08
N ASN A 42 -23.25 2.66 3.31
CA ASN A 42 -22.95 4.07 3.56
C ASN A 42 -21.51 4.40 3.18
N ILE A 43 -21.36 5.53 2.49
CA ILE A 43 -20.07 6.18 2.26
C ILE A 43 -19.76 7.05 3.49
N TYR A 44 -18.48 7.25 3.81
CA TYR A 44 -18.07 8.15 4.88
C TYR A 44 -18.63 9.57 4.70
N ARG A 45 -18.88 10.27 5.80
CA ARG A 45 -19.50 11.61 5.81
C ARG A 45 -18.46 12.74 5.79
N PHE A 46 -17.49 12.71 4.88
CA PHE A 46 -16.47 13.77 4.72
C PHE A 46 -16.33 14.24 3.27
N ARG A 47 -15.81 15.46 3.07
CA ARG A 47 -15.55 16.04 1.75
C ARG A 47 -14.49 15.19 1.01
N GLY A 48 -14.89 14.53 -0.07
CA GLY A 48 -14.02 13.60 -0.82
C GLY A 48 -14.28 12.11 -0.54
N ALA A 49 -15.32 11.76 0.21
CA ALA A 49 -15.58 10.36 0.53
C ALA A 49 -15.91 9.49 -0.69
N ARG A 50 -16.46 10.06 -1.79
CA ARG A 50 -16.60 9.36 -3.08
C ARG A 50 -15.25 9.02 -3.71
N LEU A 51 -14.26 9.90 -3.59
CA LEU A 51 -12.89 9.64 -4.06
C LEU A 51 -12.24 8.53 -3.23
N LYS A 52 -12.42 8.55 -1.91
CA LYS A 52 -11.96 7.47 -1.02
C LYS A 52 -12.59 6.13 -1.40
N ALA A 53 -13.90 6.10 -1.63
CA ALA A 53 -14.59 4.88 -2.05
C ALA A 53 -14.10 4.36 -3.42
N ALA A 54 -13.85 5.25 -4.38
CA ALA A 54 -13.28 4.88 -5.68
C ALA A 54 -11.86 4.30 -5.52
N GLN A 55 -11.05 4.95 -4.68
CA GLN A 55 -9.70 4.51 -4.34
C GLN A 55 -9.72 3.14 -3.65
N ASP A 56 -10.65 2.88 -2.75
CA ASP A 56 -10.79 1.60 -2.05
C ASP A 56 -11.15 0.45 -2.99
N ILE A 57 -12.06 0.70 -3.95
CA ILE A 57 -12.40 -0.29 -4.98
C ILE A 57 -11.17 -0.61 -5.84
N LEU A 58 -10.47 0.42 -6.30
CA LEU A 58 -9.29 0.26 -7.17
C LEU A 58 -8.13 -0.42 -6.43
N GLN A 59 -7.88 -0.04 -5.19
CA GLN A 59 -6.86 -0.62 -4.31
C GLN A 59 -7.06 -2.13 -4.12
N ARG A 60 -8.28 -2.55 -3.76
CA ARG A 60 -8.58 -3.99 -3.54
C ARG A 60 -8.36 -4.81 -4.80
N ARG A 61 -8.73 -4.26 -5.96
CA ARG A 61 -8.49 -4.90 -7.26
C ARG A 61 -7.00 -5.05 -7.55
N LEU A 62 -6.22 -3.99 -7.32
CA LEU A 62 -4.76 -4.03 -7.52
C LEU A 62 -4.08 -4.98 -6.56
N ILE A 63 -4.53 -5.08 -5.31
CA ILE A 63 -4.02 -6.05 -4.35
C ILE A 63 -4.28 -7.47 -4.85
N TYR A 64 -5.50 -7.78 -5.30
CA TYR A 64 -5.84 -9.06 -5.91
C TYR A 64 -4.92 -9.39 -7.11
N ASP A 65 -4.79 -8.45 -8.05
CA ASP A 65 -3.97 -8.65 -9.25
C ASP A 65 -2.48 -8.81 -8.89
N THR A 66 -1.99 -8.10 -7.87
CA THR A 66 -0.60 -8.20 -7.39
C THR A 66 -0.31 -9.58 -6.81
N VAL A 67 -1.24 -10.14 -6.03
CA VAL A 67 -1.11 -11.50 -5.46
C VAL A 67 -1.13 -12.56 -6.56
N LEU A 68 -2.00 -12.42 -7.55
CA LEU A 68 -2.06 -13.39 -8.66
C LEU A 68 -0.79 -13.37 -9.52
N GLN A 69 -0.24 -12.19 -9.78
CA GLN A 69 0.90 -12.04 -10.69
C GLN A 69 2.26 -12.10 -9.96
N ASN A 70 2.28 -12.10 -8.63
CA ASN A 70 3.48 -12.06 -7.79
C ASN A 70 4.53 -11.04 -8.26
N ARG A 71 4.08 -9.87 -8.71
CA ARG A 71 4.94 -8.82 -9.25
C ARG A 71 4.43 -7.43 -8.93
N GLN A 72 5.33 -6.46 -8.99
CA GLN A 72 4.98 -5.06 -8.81
C GLN A 72 4.13 -4.54 -9.98
N LEU A 73 2.86 -4.20 -9.71
CA LEU A 73 1.96 -3.57 -10.70
C LEU A 73 2.02 -2.04 -10.67
N LEU A 74 2.45 -1.47 -9.55
CA LEU A 74 2.53 -0.02 -9.34
C LEU A 74 3.88 0.37 -8.76
N PRO A 75 4.46 1.51 -9.20
CA PRO A 75 5.67 2.03 -8.59
C PRO A 75 5.44 2.27 -7.10
N CYS A 76 6.39 1.83 -6.29
CA CYS A 76 6.35 1.99 -4.85
C CYS A 76 7.06 3.28 -4.46
N TYR A 77 6.39 4.12 -3.67
CA TYR A 77 6.95 5.38 -3.17
C TYR A 77 7.44 5.28 -1.71
N ALA A 78 7.58 4.07 -1.18
CA ALA A 78 8.23 3.79 0.10
C ALA A 78 9.66 4.35 0.11
N GLY A 79 10.06 4.98 1.22
CA GLY A 79 11.35 5.68 1.33
C GLY A 79 11.38 7.09 0.72
N ARG A 80 10.32 7.53 0.03
CA ARG A 80 10.18 8.90 -0.52
C ARG A 80 9.01 9.66 0.10
N LEU A 81 7.84 9.04 0.10
CA LEU A 81 6.61 9.64 0.65
C LEU A 81 6.30 9.12 2.06
N ASN A 82 6.68 7.87 2.34
CA ASN A 82 6.47 7.24 3.64
C ASN A 82 7.79 6.70 4.16
N LEU A 83 7.95 6.75 5.48
CA LEU A 83 9.09 6.25 6.23
C LEU A 83 8.59 5.66 7.53
N VAL A 84 9.29 4.65 8.02
CA VAL A 84 9.03 4.03 9.31
C VAL A 84 10.25 4.29 10.20
N LEU A 85 10.02 4.83 11.39
CA LEU A 85 11.04 5.04 12.41
C LEU A 85 10.75 4.06 13.55
N THR A 86 11.71 3.21 13.88
CA THR A 86 11.59 2.29 15.02
C THR A 86 11.91 3.01 16.34
N GLU A 87 11.51 2.40 17.45
CA GLU A 87 11.84 2.83 18.81
C GLU A 87 13.36 2.92 19.06
N SER A 88 14.13 2.05 18.41
CA SER A 88 15.60 2.07 18.46
C SER A 88 16.22 3.29 17.75
N GLY A 89 15.44 3.98 16.92
CA GLY A 89 15.85 5.13 16.11
C GLY A 89 16.28 4.75 14.70
N ASP A 90 16.00 3.54 14.23
CA ASP A 90 16.33 3.10 12.88
C ASP A 90 15.23 3.48 11.89
N VAL A 91 15.64 3.91 10.70
CA VAL A 91 14.74 4.34 9.63
C VAL A 91 14.66 3.28 8.52
N TYR A 92 13.43 2.93 8.14
CA TYR A 92 13.10 1.99 7.08
C TYR A 92 12.15 2.62 6.07
N PRO A 93 12.13 2.15 4.81
CA PRO A 93 11.20 2.63 3.80
C PRO A 93 9.76 2.10 4.01
N CYS A 94 9.60 0.92 4.63
CA CYS A 94 8.32 0.25 4.89
C CYS A 94 8.39 -0.68 6.11
N GLU A 95 7.25 -1.25 6.57
CA GLU A 95 7.18 -2.13 7.76
C GLU A 95 7.67 -3.57 7.50
N SER A 96 8.50 -3.78 6.47
CA SER A 96 9.12 -5.11 6.25
C SER A 96 10.28 -5.35 7.22
N PHE A 97 10.85 -4.30 7.81
CA PHE A 97 11.93 -4.35 8.81
C PHE A 97 13.09 -5.30 8.48
N THR A 98 13.37 -5.53 7.19
CA THR A 98 14.50 -6.38 6.80
C THR A 98 15.82 -5.62 6.98
N PRO A 99 16.89 -6.26 7.46
CA PRO A 99 18.19 -5.62 7.66
C PRO A 99 18.73 -4.93 6.40
N GLU A 100 18.46 -5.52 5.23
CA GLU A 100 18.85 -5.01 3.91
C GLU A 100 18.16 -3.69 3.54
N MET A 101 16.97 -3.43 4.10
CA MET A 101 16.17 -2.24 3.86
C MET A 101 16.40 -1.15 4.92
N LYS A 102 17.32 -1.35 5.86
CA LYS A 102 17.69 -0.33 6.85
C LYS A 102 18.35 0.86 6.15
N MET A 103 17.72 2.03 6.21
CA MET A 103 18.22 3.25 5.57
C MET A 103 19.31 3.94 6.39
N GLY A 104 19.29 3.75 7.71
CA GLY A 104 20.26 4.31 8.67
C GLY A 104 19.61 4.55 10.04
N SER A 105 20.39 5.04 11.00
CA SER A 105 19.85 5.51 12.28
C SER A 105 19.67 7.03 12.28
N ILE A 106 18.58 7.51 12.86
CA ILE A 106 18.31 8.94 12.99
C ILE A 106 19.34 9.62 13.90
N LYS A 107 19.91 8.87 14.86
CA LYS A 107 20.92 9.34 15.81
C LYS A 107 22.18 9.80 15.08
N ASP A 108 22.63 9.02 14.10
CA ASP A 108 23.82 9.32 13.28
C ASP A 108 23.63 10.57 12.39
N SER A 109 22.38 10.87 12.06
CA SER A 109 22.01 12.02 11.22
C SER A 109 21.74 13.31 12.00
N GLY A 110 22.01 13.33 13.31
CA GLY A 110 21.69 14.48 14.17
C GLY A 110 20.18 14.75 14.24
N TYR A 111 19.36 13.71 14.29
CA TYR A 111 17.90 13.78 14.30
C TYR A 111 17.27 14.41 13.04
N ASN A 112 18.03 14.49 11.93
CA ASN A 112 17.56 15.10 10.69
C ASN A 112 17.27 14.06 9.60
N ILE A 113 15.97 13.74 9.43
CA ILE A 113 15.49 12.80 8.40
C ILE A 113 15.96 13.21 6.99
N LYS A 114 15.96 14.51 6.66
CA LYS A 114 16.35 14.97 5.32
C LYS A 114 17.83 14.66 5.04
N THR A 115 18.69 14.74 6.05
CA THR A 115 20.10 14.38 5.93
C THR A 115 20.24 12.87 5.76
N LEU A 116 19.51 12.07 6.54
CA LEU A 116 19.50 10.61 6.42
C LEU A 116 19.07 10.15 5.02
N LEU A 117 18.01 10.73 4.46
CA LEU A 117 17.52 10.38 3.11
C LEU A 117 18.51 10.74 1.98
N LYS A 118 19.44 11.66 2.24
CA LYS A 118 20.49 12.03 1.27
C LYS A 118 21.67 11.06 1.27
N THR A 119 21.78 10.17 2.27
CA THR A 119 22.86 9.19 2.36
C THR A 119 22.86 8.23 1.17
N GLY A 120 24.02 7.67 0.84
CA GLY A 120 24.16 6.69 -0.23
C GLY A 120 23.32 5.44 0.01
N GLN A 121 23.20 5.00 1.26
CA GLN A 121 22.40 3.83 1.65
C GLN A 121 20.91 4.05 1.41
N ALA A 122 20.35 5.15 1.90
CA ALA A 122 18.95 5.52 1.66
C ALA A 122 18.62 5.58 0.15
N ARG A 123 19.50 6.21 -0.64
CA ARG A 123 19.31 6.29 -2.11
C ARG A 123 19.39 4.94 -2.80
N LYS A 124 20.31 4.06 -2.38
CA LYS A 124 20.43 2.68 -2.90
C LYS A 124 19.14 1.89 -2.66
N ILE A 125 18.60 1.97 -1.45
CA ILE A 125 17.36 1.26 -1.08
C ILE A 125 16.17 1.78 -1.89
N VAL A 126 15.99 3.10 -1.96
CA VAL A 126 14.91 3.70 -2.77
C VAL A 126 15.04 3.32 -4.25
N LYS A 127 16.26 3.22 -4.78
CA LYS A 127 16.50 2.75 -6.15
C LYS A 127 16.12 1.27 -6.32
N SER A 128 16.53 0.40 -5.39
CA SER A 128 16.15 -1.02 -5.41
C SER A 128 14.63 -1.22 -5.42
N ILE A 129 13.90 -0.47 -4.59
CA ILE A 129 12.43 -0.50 -4.55
C ILE A 129 11.80 -0.06 -5.88
N LYS A 130 12.44 0.89 -6.58
CA LYS A 130 11.97 1.37 -7.89
C LYS A 130 12.23 0.35 -9.00
N ASP A 131 13.29 -0.43 -8.90
CA ASP A 131 13.74 -1.38 -9.92
C ASP A 131 13.00 -2.75 -9.83
N ASN A 132 11.81 -2.78 -9.20
CA ASN A 132 10.92 -3.94 -9.05
C ASN A 132 11.42 -5.10 -8.18
N SER A 133 12.29 -4.83 -7.21
CA SER A 133 12.76 -5.86 -6.25
C SER A 133 11.69 -6.36 -5.28
N CYS A 134 10.51 -5.73 -5.21
CA CYS A 134 9.46 -6.07 -4.23
C CYS A 134 8.05 -5.91 -4.81
N PHE A 135 7.10 -6.70 -4.31
CA PHE A 135 5.67 -6.49 -4.53
C PHE A 135 4.96 -6.25 -3.19
N CYS A 136 3.89 -5.44 -3.20
CA CYS A 136 3.25 -4.98 -1.96
C CYS A 136 1.75 -5.26 -2.00
N THR A 137 1.25 -5.93 -0.96
CA THR A 137 -0.17 -6.14 -0.69
C THR A 137 -0.70 -5.23 0.42
N HIS A 138 0.15 -4.35 0.97
CA HIS A 138 -0.20 -3.45 2.05
C HIS A 138 -1.11 -2.33 1.55
N GLU A 139 -2.34 -2.30 2.06
CA GLU A 139 -3.39 -1.35 1.71
C GLU A 139 -2.89 0.09 1.84
N CYS A 140 -2.27 0.46 2.95
CA CYS A 140 -1.79 1.82 3.21
C CYS A 140 -0.83 2.32 2.12
N TYR A 141 0.09 1.48 1.67
CA TYR A 141 1.02 1.84 0.59
C TYR A 141 0.37 1.82 -0.77
N VAL A 142 -0.48 0.82 -1.07
CA VAL A 142 -1.18 0.78 -2.36
C VAL A 142 -2.09 2.01 -2.51
N MET A 143 -2.77 2.46 -1.45
CA MET A 143 -3.53 3.71 -1.45
C MET A 143 -2.66 4.90 -1.81
N THR A 144 -1.52 5.06 -1.13
CA THR A 144 -0.59 6.16 -1.39
C THR A 144 -0.04 6.08 -2.82
N ASN A 145 0.33 4.89 -3.27
CA ASN A 145 0.84 4.65 -4.62
C ASN A 145 -0.20 4.96 -5.69
N ILE A 146 -1.49 4.75 -5.45
CA ILE A 146 -2.57 5.15 -6.37
C ILE A 146 -2.71 6.67 -6.40
N LEU A 147 -2.79 7.32 -5.24
CA LEU A 147 -3.06 8.76 -5.13
C LEU A 147 -1.90 9.63 -5.65
N PHE A 148 -0.66 9.17 -5.50
CA PHE A 148 0.53 9.87 -5.96
C PHE A 148 1.08 9.35 -7.29
N ASN A 149 0.33 8.50 -8.00
CA ASN A 149 0.67 8.07 -9.36
C ASN A 149 -0.31 8.67 -10.39
N PRO A 150 0.11 9.69 -11.16
CA PRO A 150 -0.73 10.32 -12.17
C PRO A 150 -1.29 9.35 -13.21
N ARG A 151 -0.59 8.24 -13.49
CA ARG A 151 -1.07 7.20 -14.43
C ARG A 151 -2.34 6.50 -13.96
N MET A 152 -2.64 6.55 -12.65
CA MET A 152 -3.83 5.93 -12.07
C MET A 152 -5.04 6.87 -12.05
N TYR A 153 -4.87 8.16 -12.33
CA TYR A 153 -5.97 9.13 -12.27
C TYR A 153 -7.12 8.82 -13.24
N PRO A 154 -6.88 8.37 -14.48
CA PRO A 154 -7.96 7.95 -15.37
C PRO A 154 -8.78 6.77 -14.82
N ALA A 155 -8.11 5.79 -14.21
CA ALA A 155 -8.77 4.63 -13.60
C ALA A 155 -9.56 5.03 -12.34
N LEU A 156 -8.98 5.89 -11.51
CA LEU A 156 -9.63 6.42 -10.32
C LEU A 156 -10.86 7.26 -10.66
N PHE A 157 -10.75 8.13 -11.68
CA PHE A 157 -11.87 8.94 -12.16
C PHE A 157 -13.00 8.08 -12.73
N ARG A 158 -12.66 7.01 -13.46
CA ARG A 158 -13.65 6.05 -13.97
C ARG A 158 -14.43 5.37 -12.84
N GLU A 159 -13.77 5.00 -11.75
CA GLU A 159 -14.47 4.42 -10.58
C GLU A 159 -15.25 5.48 -9.79
N TYR A 160 -14.76 6.71 -9.74
CA TYR A 160 -15.48 7.84 -9.14
C TYR A 160 -16.81 8.13 -9.84
N LEU A 161 -16.85 8.05 -11.18
CA LEU A 161 -18.08 8.25 -11.95
C LEU A 161 -19.13 7.13 -11.76
N LYS A 162 -18.71 5.92 -11.35
CA LYS A 162 -19.59 4.76 -11.13
C LYS A 162 -20.24 4.71 -9.74
N LEU A 163 -19.80 5.56 -8.82
CA LEU A 163 -20.29 5.67 -7.44
C LEU A 163 -21.33 6.78 -7.32
#